data_AF-A0AAJ2QZJ6-F1
#
_entry.id   AF-A0AAJ2QZJ6-F1
#
_cell.length_a   1.000
_cell.length_b   1.000
_cell.length_c   1.000
_cell.angle_alpha   90.00
_cell.angle_beta   90.00
_cell.angle_gamma   90.00
#
_symmetry.space_group_name_H-M   'P 1'
#
loop_
_entity.id
_entity.type
_entity.pdbx_description
1 polymer ?
#
loop_
_entity_poly.entity_id
_entity_poly.type
_entity_poly.pdbx_seq_one_letter_code
_entity_poly.pdbx_strand_id
1 'polypeptide(L)'
;MSLYTMQKFLFQLNREPEVQRRFAEDRAALLAEYALEPEEYEAMFHGDIGKLYVLGCNGQLLMHFAPLLGMPWADYLQAMRDGVQKHGPVRAGVYAMTTATNEKIAGV
;
A
#
# COMPACT_ATOMS: atom_id res chain seq x y z
N MET A 1 12.04 -0.39 7.48
CA MET A 1 11.02 0.18 6.57
C MET A 1 11.63 0.38 5.20
N SER A 2 11.12 -0.37 4.24
CA SER A 2 11.59 -0.44 2.86
C SER A 2 10.57 0.23 1.93
N LEU A 3 10.16 1.47 2.24
CA LEU A 3 9.10 2.18 1.48
C LEU A 3 9.40 2.23 -0.02
N TYR A 4 10.67 2.47 -0.38
CA TYR A 4 11.11 2.43 -1.77
C TYR A 4 10.83 1.07 -2.41
N THR A 5 11.18 -0.04 -1.73
CA THR A 5 10.99 -1.41 -2.23
C THR A 5 9.52 -1.73 -2.43
N MET A 6 8.65 -1.36 -1.47
CA MET A 6 7.21 -1.53 -1.60
C MET A 6 6.66 -0.78 -2.83
N GLN A 7 7.03 0.48 -2.99
CA GLN A 7 6.57 1.29 -4.13
C GLN A 7 7.16 0.80 -5.46
N LYS A 8 8.40 0.30 -5.46
CA LYS A 8 9.03 -0.31 -6.63
C LYS A 8 8.27 -1.56 -7.06
N PHE A 9 7.95 -2.45 -6.14
CA PHE A 9 7.13 -3.63 -6.42
C PHE A 9 5.78 -3.22 -7.04
N LEU A 10 5.04 -2.32 -6.41
CA LEU A 10 3.75 -1.85 -6.93
C LEU A 10 3.88 -1.21 -8.32
N PHE A 11 4.94 -0.41 -8.54
CA PHE A 11 5.20 0.19 -9.84
C PHE A 11 5.43 -0.87 -10.93
N GLN A 12 6.23 -1.90 -10.65
CA GLN A 12 6.49 -2.99 -11.59
C GLN A 12 5.23 -3.82 -11.83
N LEU A 13 4.52 -4.20 -10.76
CA LEU A 13 3.28 -4.96 -10.83
C LEU A 13 2.20 -4.24 -11.66
N ASN A 14 2.10 -2.91 -11.55
CA ASN A 14 1.13 -2.13 -12.30
C ASN A 14 1.47 -1.97 -13.79
N ARG A 15 2.68 -2.35 -14.23
CA ARG A 15 3.18 -2.05 -15.60
C ARG A 15 3.68 -3.26 -16.37
N GLU A 16 4.23 -4.26 -15.69
CA GLU A 16 4.96 -5.35 -16.31
C GLU A 16 4.07 -6.62 -16.34
N PRO A 17 3.64 -7.09 -17.52
CA PRO A 17 2.78 -8.27 -17.63
C PRO A 17 3.39 -9.53 -16.98
N GLU A 18 4.72 -9.66 -17.05
CA GLU A 18 5.43 -10.78 -16.44
C GLU A 18 5.33 -10.74 -14.91
N VAL A 19 5.43 -9.56 -14.29
CA VAL A 19 5.27 -9.41 -12.84
C VAL A 19 3.83 -9.71 -12.43
N GLN A 20 2.84 -9.29 -13.22
CA GLN A 20 1.43 -9.64 -12.99
C GLN A 20 1.18 -11.15 -13.09
N ARG A 21 1.74 -11.82 -14.11
CA ARG A 21 1.65 -13.27 -14.29
C ARG A 21 2.23 -13.99 -13.07
N ARG A 22 3.45 -13.63 -12.65
CA ARG A 22 4.10 -14.21 -11.48
C ARG A 22 3.34 -13.93 -10.18
N PHE A 23 2.74 -12.75 -10.04
CA PHE A 23 1.91 -12.40 -8.88
C PHE A 23 0.64 -13.25 -8.77
N ALA A 24 0.10 -13.73 -9.90
CA ALA A 24 -1.05 -14.62 -9.95
C ALA A 24 -0.67 -16.09 -9.76
N GLU A 25 0.49 -16.52 -10.28
CA GLU A 25 0.94 -17.92 -10.24
C GLU A 25 1.63 -18.30 -8.92
N ASP A 26 2.59 -17.49 -8.46
CA ASP A 26 3.36 -17.74 -7.24
C ASP A 26 3.79 -16.42 -6.60
N ARG A 27 2.85 -15.83 -5.86
CA ARG A 27 3.05 -14.57 -5.15
C ARG A 27 4.16 -14.65 -4.11
N ALA A 28 4.31 -15.79 -3.43
CA ALA A 28 5.31 -15.95 -2.38
C ALA A 28 6.73 -15.91 -2.97
N ALA A 29 6.96 -16.66 -4.06
CA ALA A 29 8.25 -16.66 -4.74
C ALA A 29 8.58 -15.27 -5.33
N LEU A 30 7.60 -14.57 -5.90
CA LEU A 30 7.80 -13.21 -6.40
C LEU A 30 8.17 -12.23 -5.28
N LEU A 31 7.42 -12.22 -4.17
CA LEU A 31 7.68 -11.28 -3.07
C LEU A 31 8.98 -11.57 -2.33
N ALA A 32 9.48 -12.81 -2.32
CA ALA A 32 10.77 -13.17 -1.76
C ALA A 32 11.97 -12.51 -2.48
N GLU A 33 11.78 -11.99 -3.70
CA GLU A 33 12.81 -11.24 -4.44
C GLU A 33 12.96 -9.80 -3.94
N TYR A 34 12.03 -9.32 -3.11
CA TYR A 34 12.02 -7.97 -2.57
C TYR A 34 12.44 -7.98 -1.10
N ALA A 35 13.35 -7.07 -0.74
CA ALA A 35 13.77 -6.87 0.65
C ALA A 35 12.67 -6.14 1.45
N LEU A 36 11.63 -6.90 1.83
CA LEU A 36 10.47 -6.48 2.60
C LEU A 36 10.62 -6.93 4.06
N GLU A 37 10.25 -6.06 4.98
CA GLU A 37 10.06 -6.44 6.38
C GLU A 37 8.82 -7.33 6.52
N PRO A 38 8.69 -8.13 7.60
CA PRO A 38 7.54 -9.04 7.77
C PRO A 38 6.18 -8.34 7.64
N GLU A 39 6.01 -7.16 8.24
CA GLU A 39 4.75 -6.39 8.16
C GLU A 39 4.44 -5.91 6.72
N GLU A 40 5.49 -5.58 5.95
CA GLU A 40 5.38 -5.12 4.56
C GLU A 40 5.06 -6.29 3.63
N TYR A 41 5.72 -7.44 3.86
CA TYR A 41 5.46 -8.69 3.14
C TYR A 41 4.02 -9.13 3.31
N GLU A 42 3.51 -9.19 4.54
CA GLU A 42 2.13 -9.61 4.81
C GLU A 42 1.10 -8.70 4.13
N ALA A 43 1.32 -7.38 4.18
CA ALA A 43 0.45 -6.41 3.52
C ALA A 43 0.44 -6.58 2.00
N MET A 44 1.59 -6.80 1.38
CA MET A 44 1.72 -7.05 -0.06
C MET A 44 1.13 -8.40 -0.46
N PHE A 45 1.41 -9.44 0.32
CA PHE A 45 0.96 -10.79 0.05
C PHE A 45 -0.57 -10.88 0.09
N HIS A 46 -1.21 -10.23 1.05
CA HIS A 46 -2.67 -10.20 1.15
C HIS A 46 -3.35 -9.11 0.30
N GLY A 47 -2.59 -8.20 -0.30
CA GLY A 47 -3.17 -7.07 -1.02
C GLY A 47 -3.94 -6.12 -0.11
N ASP A 48 -3.49 -5.94 1.13
CA ASP A 48 -4.16 -5.09 2.12
C ASP A 48 -3.91 -3.61 1.80
N ILE A 49 -4.79 -3.04 0.97
CA ILE A 49 -4.74 -1.63 0.53
C ILE A 49 -4.65 -0.67 1.72
N GLY A 50 -5.44 -0.90 2.77
CA GLY A 50 -5.48 -0.03 3.93
C GLY A 50 -4.15 -0.05 4.69
N LYS A 51 -3.60 -1.25 4.88
CA LYS A 51 -2.29 -1.41 5.51
C LYS A 51 -1.17 -0.82 4.67
N LEU A 52 -1.14 -1.08 3.37
CA LEU A 52 -0.14 -0.55 2.44
C LEU A 52 -0.16 0.98 2.41
N TYR A 53 -1.36 1.59 2.47
CA TYR A 53 -1.52 3.04 2.57
C TYR A 53 -0.92 3.57 3.89
N VAL A 54 -1.24 2.95 5.02
CA VAL A 54 -0.69 3.35 6.33
C VAL A 54 0.83 3.18 6.40
N LEU A 55 1.39 2.17 5.74
CA LEU A 55 2.84 1.99 5.61
C LEU A 55 3.51 3.05 4.71
N GLY A 56 2.72 3.88 4.02
CA GLY A 56 3.18 5.05 3.27
C GLY A 56 3.22 4.87 1.76
N CYS A 57 2.69 3.76 1.22
CA CYS A 57 2.63 3.56 -0.23
C CYS A 57 1.78 4.67 -0.88
N ASN A 58 2.28 5.18 -2.01
CA ASN A 58 1.60 6.22 -2.77
C ASN A 58 0.21 5.76 -3.26
N GLY A 59 -0.83 6.55 -2.98
CA GLY A 59 -2.20 6.26 -3.38
C GLY A 59 -2.43 6.09 -4.90
N GLN A 60 -1.62 6.69 -5.77
CA GLN A 60 -1.72 6.44 -7.21
C GLN A 60 -1.26 5.02 -7.57
N LEU A 61 -0.20 4.52 -6.92
CA LEU A 61 0.24 3.14 -7.09
C LEU A 61 -0.82 2.16 -6.58
N LEU A 62 -1.41 2.46 -5.42
CA LEU A 62 -2.47 1.63 -4.84
C LEU A 62 -3.75 1.65 -5.68
N MET A 63 -4.11 2.79 -6.26
CA MET A 63 -5.25 2.92 -7.17
C MET A 63 -5.11 2.01 -8.39
N HIS A 64 -3.91 1.87 -8.97
CA HIS A 64 -3.69 0.97 -10.11
C HIS A 64 -3.55 -0.50 -9.70
N PHE A 65 -3.15 -0.77 -8.45
CA PHE A 65 -3.07 -2.11 -7.90
C PHE A 65 -4.46 -2.68 -7.54
N ALA A 66 -5.37 -1.85 -7.04
CA ALA A 66 -6.72 -2.27 -6.65
C ALA A 66 -7.49 -3.05 -7.75
N PRO A 67 -7.49 -2.64 -9.04
CA PRO A 67 -8.06 -3.43 -10.12
C PRO A 67 -7.46 -4.83 -10.28
N LEU A 68 -6.15 -5.01 -10.05
CA LEU A 68 -5.49 -6.33 -10.09
C LEU A 68 -5.98 -7.25 -8.95
N LEU A 69 -6.51 -6.67 -7.87
CA LEU A 69 -7.17 -7.39 -6.78
C LEU A 69 -8.68 -7.59 -7.01
N GLY A 70 -9.22 -7.11 -8.14
CA GLY A 70 -10.66 -7.12 -8.40
C GLY A 70 -11.46 -6.14 -7.53
N MET A 71 -10.80 -5.12 -6.96
CA MET A 71 -11.41 -4.17 -6.03
C MET A 71 -12.04 -2.97 -6.78
N PRO A 72 -13.35 -2.73 -6.64
CA PRO A 72 -14.01 -1.53 -7.15
C PRO A 72 -13.49 -0.24 -6.53
N TRP A 73 -13.66 0.88 -7.24
CA TRP A 73 -13.20 2.20 -6.78
C TRP A 73 -13.74 2.62 -5.41
N ALA A 74 -15.03 2.37 -5.14
CA ALA A 74 -15.64 2.72 -3.85
C ALA A 74 -14.99 1.93 -2.69
N ASP A 75 -14.71 0.65 -2.92
CA ASP A 75 -14.10 -0.24 -1.93
C ASP A 75 -12.64 0.14 -1.69
N TYR A 76 -11.91 0.57 -2.74
CA TYR A 76 -10.56 1.11 -2.63
C TYR A 76 -10.51 2.34 -1.70
N LEU A 77 -11.41 3.31 -1.92
CA LEU A 77 -11.50 4.50 -1.06
C LEU A 77 -11.85 4.13 0.38
N GLN A 78 -12.75 3.16 0.57
CA GLN A 78 -13.13 2.70 1.89
C GLN A 78 -11.99 1.97 2.60
N ALA A 79 -11.26 1.09 1.91
CA ALA A 79 -10.12 0.37 2.45
C ALA A 79 -9.02 1.31 2.96
N MET A 80 -8.76 2.43 2.26
CA MET A 80 -7.81 3.44 2.76
C MET A 80 -8.28 4.09 4.07
N ARG A 81 -9.57 4.42 4.19
CA ARG A 81 -10.15 4.99 5.42
C ARG A 81 -10.08 3.99 6.57
N ASP A 82 -10.49 2.76 6.31
CA ASP A 82 -10.48 1.67 7.29
C ASP A 82 -9.05 1.34 7.74
N GLY A 83 -8.08 1.43 6.82
CA GLY A 83 -6.66 1.30 7.11
C GLY A 83 -6.20 2.30 8.17
N VAL A 84 -6.52 3.58 7.99
CA VAL A 84 -6.16 4.63 8.98
C VAL A 84 -6.84 4.38 10.32
N GLN A 85 -8.13 3.99 10.32
CA GLN A 85 -8.85 3.67 11.55
C GLN A 85 -8.25 2.47 12.31
N LYS A 86 -7.85 1.41 11.58
CA LYS A 86 -7.37 0.15 12.15
C LYS A 86 -5.88 0.16 12.51
N HIS A 87 -5.06 0.84 11.71
CA HIS A 87 -3.59 0.77 11.80
C HIS A 87 -2.92 2.07 12.22
N GLY A 88 -3.72 3.14 12.40
CA GLY A 88 -3.25 4.46 12.82
C GLY A 88 -2.87 5.37 11.65
N PRO A 89 -2.22 6.51 11.93
CA PRO A 89 -1.85 7.49 10.91
C PRO A 89 -0.89 6.91 9.87
N VAL A 90 -0.94 7.46 8.65
CA VAL A 90 0.02 7.14 7.60
C VAL A 90 1.43 7.51 8.08
N ARG A 91 2.33 6.51 8.07
CA ARG A 91 3.63 6.58 8.77
C ARG A 91 4.73 7.24 7.93
N ALA A 92 4.62 7.19 6.60
CA ALA A 92 5.67 7.63 5.69
C ALA A 92 5.11 8.07 4.32
N GLY A 93 5.99 8.57 3.47
CA GLY A 93 5.64 9.00 2.11
C GLY A 93 4.91 10.34 2.06
N VAL A 94 4.36 10.67 0.90
CA VAL A 94 3.73 11.98 0.63
C VAL A 94 2.45 12.23 1.43
N TYR A 95 1.85 11.19 1.98
CA TYR A 95 0.63 11.24 2.80
C TYR A 95 0.93 11.07 4.29
N ALA A 96 2.19 11.13 4.72
CA ALA A 96 2.55 11.00 6.13
C ALA A 96 1.75 12.00 6.98
N MET A 97 1.00 11.49 7.95
CA MET A 97 0.18 12.30 8.85
C MET A 97 1.03 12.67 10.07
N THR A 98 1.69 13.82 10.00
CA THR A 98 2.63 14.30 11.03
C THR A 98 1.96 15.06 12.18
N THR A 99 0.67 15.38 12.05
CA THR A 99 -0.13 16.03 13.09
C THR A 99 -1.15 15.05 13.67
N ALA A 100 -1.36 15.11 14.99
CA ALA A 100 -2.40 14.31 15.62
C ALA A 100 -3.78 14.79 15.15
N THR A 101 -4.75 13.88 15.00
CA THR A 101 -6.13 14.17 14.55
C THR A 101 -6.86 15.21 15.42
N ASN A 102 -6.29 15.61 16.56
CA ASN A 102 -6.85 16.56 17.51
C ASN A 102 -5.98 17.81 17.76
N GLU A 103 -4.91 18.03 16.98
CA GLU A 103 -4.18 19.31 17.02
C GLU A 103 -4.92 20.34 16.17
N LYS A 104 -5.50 21.35 16.83
CA LYS A 104 -5.84 22.60 16.14
C LYS A 104 -4.56 23.14 15.54
N ILE A 105 -4.53 23.25 14.21
CA ILE A 105 -3.49 24.00 13.51
C ILE A 105 -3.57 25.43 14.06
N ALA A 106 -2.57 25.84 14.84
CA ALA A 106 -2.47 27.20 15.32
C ALA A 106 -2.32 28.13 14.11
N GLY A 107 -3.40 28.82 13.71
CA GLY A 107 -3.33 29.76 12.59
C GLY A 107 -4.61 30.09 11.82
N VAL A 108 -5.82 29.71 12.26
CA VAL A 108 -7.08 30.35 11.82
C VAL A 108 -7.96 30.61 13.03
#